data_AF-A0A7S4RIW8-F1
#
_entry.id   AF-A0A7S4RIW8-F1
#
_cell.length_a   1.000
_cell.length_b   1.000
_cell.length_c   1.000
_cell.angle_alpha   90.00
_cell.angle_beta   90.00
_cell.angle_gamma   90.00
#
_symmetry.space_group_name_H-M   'P 1'
#
loop_
_entity.id
_entity.type
_entity.pdbx_description
1 polymer ?
#
loop_
_entity_poly.entity_id
_entity_poly.type
_entity_poly.pdbx_seq_one_letter_code
_entity_poly.pdbx_strand_id
1 'polypeptide(L)'
;RLGSSRFGSQGQCRVPAPSRDGGSPSSRMPVSDAKDRVRVPLENVLIALAVAVGAIAAVADPAKLRGDTIQLWPLPVDVSRAPSLLLSPLFLGCAVPAVLGCWRILWSPRLPDAERFIVVWWWLNLSFFLTCCDMLSGLLGVMPNLAELYTLLNRDHLLPRWHPDRVLMDTIYAYEICTFPLIGYTILLHFRGDRLRYLWNVGVCGLQVGGAVAYYVPDMILGEHTSVITNLDRCIAFAWVLMSVVISRWAVKGTVEEGAADMKQRDGMKKAM
;
A
#
# COMPACT_ATOMS: atom_id res chain seq x y z
N ARG A 1 -51.66 -6.10 -20.91
CA ARG A 1 -50.87 -6.47 -22.13
C ARG A 1 -49.40 -6.35 -21.76
N LEU A 2 -48.78 -7.47 -21.36
CA LEU A 2 -47.36 -7.53 -20.98
C LEU A 2 -46.60 -8.21 -22.13
N GLY A 3 -45.68 -7.46 -22.74
CA GLY A 3 -44.87 -7.91 -23.87
C GLY A 3 -43.72 -8.80 -23.40
N SER A 4 -43.73 -10.04 -23.88
CA SER A 4 -42.66 -11.02 -23.76
C SER A 4 -41.53 -10.66 -24.72
N SER A 5 -40.37 -10.25 -24.20
CA SER A 5 -39.13 -10.11 -24.96
C SER A 5 -38.42 -11.46 -25.04
N ARG A 6 -38.35 -12.00 -26.27
CA ARG A 6 -37.60 -13.21 -26.61
C ARG A 6 -36.11 -12.92 -26.53
N PHE A 7 -35.41 -13.67 -25.68
CA PHE A 7 -33.94 -13.78 -25.71
C PHE A 7 -33.52 -14.54 -26.99
N GLY A 8 -32.75 -13.87 -27.84
CA GLY A 8 -32.12 -14.47 -29.01
C GLY A 8 -30.99 -15.42 -28.60
N SER A 9 -31.01 -16.62 -29.16
CA SER A 9 -29.97 -17.64 -29.03
C SER A 9 -28.66 -17.14 -29.63
N GLN A 10 -27.61 -17.08 -28.81
CA GLN A 10 -26.24 -16.86 -29.26
C GLN A 10 -25.81 -18.02 -30.18
N GLY A 11 -25.53 -17.70 -31.43
CA GLY A 11 -24.88 -18.61 -32.37
C GLY A 11 -23.45 -18.92 -31.90
N GLN A 12 -23.22 -20.16 -31.48
CA GLN A 12 -21.89 -20.69 -31.21
C GLN A 12 -21.12 -20.79 -32.54
N CYS A 13 -20.17 -19.88 -32.73
CA CYS A 13 -19.17 -20.01 -33.78
C CYS A 13 -18.26 -21.19 -33.43
N ARG A 14 -18.44 -22.34 -34.09
CA ARG A 14 -17.56 -23.51 -33.98
C ARG A 14 -16.21 -23.17 -34.60
N VAL A 15 -15.19 -22.97 -33.77
CA VAL A 15 -13.79 -22.92 -34.20
C VAL A 15 -13.35 -24.35 -34.53
N PRO A 16 -12.79 -24.62 -35.73
CA PRO A 16 -12.29 -25.94 -36.09
C PRO A 16 -11.06 -26.32 -35.24
N ALA A 17 -11.02 -27.57 -34.81
CA ALA A 17 -9.93 -28.12 -34.02
C ALA A 17 -8.62 -28.14 -34.85
N PRO A 18 -7.47 -27.74 -34.27
CA PRO A 18 -6.19 -27.83 -34.94
C PRO A 18 -5.81 -29.30 -35.18
N SER A 19 -5.42 -29.60 -36.42
CA SER A 19 -4.86 -30.88 -36.85
C SER A 19 -3.58 -31.18 -36.06
N ARG A 20 -3.57 -32.36 -35.43
CA ARG A 20 -2.37 -32.94 -34.80
C ARG A 20 -1.50 -33.55 -35.89
N ASP A 21 -0.60 -32.76 -36.45
CA ASP A 21 0.52 -33.30 -37.22
C ASP A 21 1.71 -33.58 -36.31
N GLY A 22 2.28 -34.76 -36.54
CA GLY A 22 3.13 -35.47 -35.61
C GLY A 22 4.58 -34.98 -35.50
N GLY A 23 5.18 -35.43 -34.40
CA GLY A 23 6.50 -36.03 -34.39
C GLY A 23 7.71 -35.15 -34.70
N SER A 24 8.35 -34.64 -33.65
CA SER A 24 9.82 -34.61 -33.60
C SER A 24 10.33 -34.80 -32.16
N PRO A 25 11.15 -35.83 -31.88
CA PRO A 25 11.73 -36.08 -30.56
C PRO A 25 12.88 -35.08 -30.31
N SER A 26 12.55 -33.89 -29.82
CA SER A 26 13.53 -32.87 -29.43
C SER A 26 13.92 -33.05 -27.97
N SER A 27 15.14 -33.55 -27.77
CA SER A 27 16.08 -33.20 -26.70
C SER A 27 15.49 -32.62 -25.40
N ARG A 28 15.46 -33.44 -24.34
CA ARG A 28 15.32 -33.00 -22.96
C ARG A 28 16.34 -31.88 -22.69
N MET A 29 15.85 -30.65 -22.52
CA MET A 29 16.67 -29.58 -21.98
C MET A 29 17.06 -29.93 -20.53
N PRO A 30 18.31 -29.65 -20.13
CA PRO A 30 18.79 -29.91 -18.78
C PRO A 30 17.98 -29.07 -17.79
N VAL A 31 17.59 -29.75 -16.71
CA VAL A 31 17.01 -29.21 -15.48
C VAL A 31 17.77 -27.94 -15.12
N SER A 32 17.13 -26.79 -15.32
CA SER A 32 17.71 -25.49 -14.99
C SER A 32 18.00 -25.47 -13.49
N ASP A 33 19.28 -25.28 -13.17
CA ASP A 33 19.83 -25.14 -11.83
C ASP A 33 18.88 -24.41 -10.88
N ALA A 34 18.56 -25.13 -9.80
CA ALA A 34 18.00 -24.65 -8.56
C ALA A 34 18.95 -23.61 -7.91
N LYS A 35 19.06 -22.43 -8.52
CA LYS A 35 19.29 -21.19 -7.77
C LYS A 35 17.96 -20.81 -7.12
N ASP A 36 17.53 -21.69 -6.21
CA ASP A 36 16.57 -21.40 -5.15
C ASP A 36 17.23 -20.39 -4.21
N ARG A 37 17.39 -19.16 -4.72
CA ARG A 37 17.58 -18.02 -3.83
C ARG A 37 16.31 -17.98 -3.01
N VAL A 38 16.46 -18.16 -1.71
CA VAL A 38 15.47 -17.78 -0.70
C VAL A 38 15.17 -16.30 -0.96
N ARG A 39 14.24 -16.04 -1.87
CA ARG A 39 13.66 -14.71 -2.05
C ARG A 39 12.70 -14.62 -0.89
N VAL A 40 13.10 -13.89 0.15
CA VAL A 40 12.11 -13.39 1.09
C VAL A 40 11.09 -12.64 0.22
N PRO A 41 9.84 -13.11 0.14
CA PRO A 41 8.82 -12.42 -0.63
C PRO A 41 8.77 -10.99 -0.12
N LEU A 42 8.89 -10.01 -1.00
CA LEU A 42 8.90 -8.59 -0.60
C LEU A 42 7.59 -8.24 0.14
N GLU A 43 6.52 -8.99 -0.12
CA GLU A 43 5.25 -9.01 0.59
C GLU A 43 5.42 -9.23 2.11
N ASN A 44 6.33 -10.14 2.50
CA ASN A 44 6.58 -10.43 3.91
C ASN A 44 7.26 -9.25 4.62
N VAL A 45 8.03 -8.44 3.89
CA VAL A 45 8.67 -7.23 4.44
C VAL A 45 7.60 -6.17 4.76
N LEU A 46 6.58 -6.02 3.91
CA LEU A 46 5.48 -5.07 4.15
C LEU A 46 4.62 -5.46 5.34
N ILE A 47 4.31 -6.76 5.44
CA ILE A 47 3.56 -7.29 6.57
C ILE A 47 4.38 -7.12 7.86
N ALA A 48 5.69 -7.41 7.81
CA ALA A 48 6.58 -7.19 8.94
C ALA A 48 6.64 -5.71 9.35
N LEU A 49 6.64 -4.77 8.39
CA LEU A 49 6.59 -3.34 8.68
C LEU A 49 5.29 -2.95 9.40
N ALA A 50 4.13 -3.38 8.89
CA ALA A 50 2.85 -3.11 9.55
C ALA A 50 2.79 -3.70 10.97
N VAL A 51 3.28 -4.92 11.15
CA VAL A 51 3.40 -5.58 12.46
C VAL A 51 4.36 -4.80 13.37
N ALA A 52 5.50 -4.34 12.86
CA ALA A 52 6.47 -3.57 13.64
C ALA A 52 5.86 -2.25 14.14
N VAL A 53 5.18 -1.50 13.27
CA VAL A 53 4.46 -0.27 13.63
C VAL A 53 3.43 -0.55 14.73
N GLY A 54 2.59 -1.57 14.53
CA GLY A 54 1.59 -1.97 15.52
C GLY A 54 2.19 -2.42 16.85
N ALA A 55 3.32 -3.13 16.82
CA ALA A 55 4.02 -3.60 18.01
C ALA A 55 4.63 -2.43 18.80
N ILE A 56 5.30 -1.48 18.12
CA ILE A 56 5.85 -0.27 18.75
C ILE A 56 4.70 0.53 19.40
N ALA A 57 3.61 0.73 18.67
CA ALA A 57 2.43 1.42 19.17
C ALA A 57 1.78 0.76 20.39
N ALA A 58 1.81 -0.58 20.45
CA ALA A 58 1.21 -1.34 21.54
C ALA A 58 1.98 -1.21 22.85
N VAL A 59 3.29 -0.97 22.79
CA VAL A 59 4.17 -1.14 23.96
C VAL A 59 4.96 0.10 24.33
N ALA A 60 5.06 1.13 23.49
CA ALA A 60 5.79 2.35 23.86
C ALA A 60 5.12 3.08 25.04
N ASP A 61 5.91 3.51 26.02
CA ASP A 61 5.43 4.24 27.19
C ASP A 61 5.61 5.77 27.02
N PRO A 62 4.56 6.50 26.59
CA PRO A 62 4.64 7.94 26.34
C PRO A 62 4.96 8.76 27.59
N ALA A 63 4.66 8.28 28.80
CA ALA A 63 4.95 9.01 30.02
C ALA A 63 6.47 9.13 30.25
N LYS A 64 7.22 8.08 29.92
CA LYS A 64 8.70 8.07 29.99
C LYS A 64 9.36 8.82 28.84
N LEU A 65 8.62 9.08 27.76
CA LEU A 65 9.13 9.74 26.55
C LEU A 65 8.98 11.27 26.59
N ARG A 66 8.18 11.81 27.51
CA ARG A 66 7.95 13.27 27.69
C ARG A 66 9.04 13.99 28.48
N GLY A 67 10.05 13.30 29.00
CA GLY A 67 11.14 13.91 29.75
C GLY A 67 12.13 14.68 28.86
N ASP A 68 12.92 15.56 29.46
CA ASP A 68 13.97 16.37 28.78
C ASP A 68 15.09 15.54 28.12
N THR A 69 15.07 14.22 28.31
CA THR A 69 16.03 13.28 27.72
C THR A 69 15.51 12.77 26.38
N ILE A 70 15.73 13.59 25.36
CA ILE A 70 15.45 13.34 23.93
C ILE A 70 16.11 12.03 23.37
N GLN A 71 16.93 11.33 24.17
CA GLN A 71 17.79 10.22 23.75
C GLN A 71 17.57 8.90 24.53
N LEU A 72 16.35 8.59 24.99
CA LEU A 72 16.14 7.31 25.66
C LEU A 72 16.23 6.14 24.67
N TRP A 73 17.43 5.55 24.59
CA TRP A 73 17.66 4.21 24.07
C TRP A 73 18.12 3.31 25.23
N PRO A 74 17.50 2.14 25.44
CA PRO A 74 16.40 1.56 24.64
C PRO A 74 15.07 2.29 24.81
N LEU A 75 14.15 2.10 23.84
CA LEU A 75 12.79 2.62 23.90
C LEU A 75 12.12 2.12 25.20
N PRO A 76 11.52 2.99 26.04
CA PRO A 76 10.79 2.55 27.22
C PRO A 76 9.55 1.75 26.79
N VAL A 77 9.54 0.47 27.15
CA VAL A 77 8.47 -0.49 26.84
C VAL A 77 7.60 -0.70 28.08
N ASP A 78 6.30 -0.55 27.93
CA ASP A 78 5.26 -0.97 28.88
C ASP A 78 4.28 -1.93 28.19
N VAL A 79 4.52 -3.23 28.37
CA VAL A 79 3.72 -4.32 27.80
C VAL A 79 2.29 -4.33 28.35
N SER A 80 2.05 -3.74 29.53
CA SER A 80 0.70 -3.69 30.13
C SER A 80 -0.28 -2.85 29.32
N ARG A 81 0.23 -1.99 28.43
CA ARG A 81 -0.57 -1.18 27.50
C ARG A 81 -0.98 -1.93 26.24
N ALA A 82 -0.36 -3.08 25.94
CA ALA A 82 -0.65 -3.79 24.70
C ALA A 82 -2.12 -4.21 24.57
N PRO A 83 -2.79 -4.73 25.61
CA PRO A 83 -4.20 -5.09 25.52
C PRO A 83 -5.12 -3.90 25.19
N SER A 84 -4.82 -2.68 25.65
CA SER A 84 -5.69 -1.51 25.41
C SER A 84 -5.72 -1.12 23.94
N LEU A 85 -4.59 -1.24 23.23
CA LEU A 85 -4.53 -1.05 21.78
C LEU A 85 -5.05 -2.29 21.04
N LEU A 86 -4.49 -3.47 21.31
CA LEU A 86 -4.74 -4.67 20.50
C LEU A 86 -6.19 -5.17 20.58
N LEU A 87 -6.88 -4.94 21.69
CA LEU A 87 -8.29 -5.30 21.88
C LEU A 87 -9.24 -4.13 21.64
N SER A 88 -8.73 -2.95 21.27
CA SER A 88 -9.56 -1.79 20.92
C SER A 88 -10.45 -2.13 19.72
N PRO A 89 -11.76 -1.85 19.77
CA PRO A 89 -12.64 -2.02 18.62
C PRO A 89 -12.17 -1.26 17.38
N LEU A 90 -11.57 -0.08 17.56
CA LEU A 90 -11.05 0.73 16.45
C LEU A 90 -9.83 0.07 15.81
N PHE A 91 -8.90 -0.44 16.61
CA PHE A 91 -7.72 -1.14 16.12
C PHE A 91 -8.11 -2.42 15.38
N LEU A 92 -8.97 -3.24 15.99
CA LEU A 92 -9.48 -4.46 15.37
C LEU A 92 -10.23 -4.16 14.07
N GLY A 93 -10.99 -3.06 14.02
CA GLY A 93 -11.68 -2.58 12.82
C GLY A 93 -10.73 -2.24 11.66
N CYS A 94 -9.47 -1.95 11.93
CA CYS A 94 -8.44 -1.70 10.90
C CYS A 94 -7.59 -2.95 10.64
N ALA A 95 -7.12 -3.60 11.70
CA ALA A 95 -6.20 -4.74 11.64
C ALA A 95 -6.85 -5.98 11.02
N VAL A 96 -8.11 -6.29 11.35
CA VAL A 96 -8.80 -7.47 10.80
C VAL A 96 -8.99 -7.35 9.29
N PRO A 97 -9.55 -6.25 8.73
CA PRO A 97 -9.59 -6.06 7.28
C PRO A 97 -8.21 -6.07 6.63
N ALA A 98 -7.20 -5.48 7.27
CA ALA A 98 -5.83 -5.50 6.77
C ALA A 98 -5.33 -6.94 6.58
N VAL A 99 -5.38 -7.77 7.63
CA VAL A 99 -4.94 -9.16 7.59
C VAL A 99 -5.76 -9.99 6.60
N LEU A 100 -7.08 -9.90 6.64
CA LEU A 100 -7.96 -10.69 5.77
C LEU A 100 -7.78 -10.31 4.29
N GLY A 101 -7.65 -9.02 3.99
CA GLY A 101 -7.42 -8.58 2.61
C GLY A 101 -6.03 -8.96 2.11
N CYS A 102 -4.97 -8.79 2.90
CA CYS A 102 -3.63 -9.28 2.54
C CYS A 102 -3.64 -10.77 2.24
N TRP A 103 -4.23 -11.58 3.12
CA TRP A 103 -4.42 -13.02 2.88
C TRP A 103 -5.16 -13.25 1.56
N ARG A 104 -6.31 -12.62 1.36
CA ARG A 104 -7.12 -12.79 0.14
C ARG A 104 -6.39 -12.39 -1.14
N ILE A 105 -5.54 -11.36 -1.11
CA ILE A 105 -4.74 -10.87 -2.24
C ILE A 105 -3.63 -11.86 -2.57
N LEU A 106 -2.88 -12.31 -1.55
CA LEU A 106 -1.77 -13.25 -1.71
C LEU A 106 -2.20 -14.59 -2.32
N TRP A 107 -3.42 -15.05 -1.98
CA TRP A 107 -4.01 -16.27 -2.52
C TRP A 107 -4.89 -16.05 -3.76
N SER A 108 -4.88 -14.85 -4.35
CA SER A 108 -5.73 -14.54 -5.50
C SER A 108 -5.13 -15.09 -6.80
N PRO A 109 -5.81 -16.01 -7.52
CA PRO A 109 -5.33 -16.49 -8.81
C PRO A 109 -5.49 -15.45 -9.93
N ARG A 110 -6.22 -14.36 -9.67
CA ARG A 110 -6.48 -13.29 -10.65
C ARG A 110 -5.33 -12.30 -10.78
N LEU A 111 -4.40 -12.28 -9.83
CA LEU A 111 -3.30 -11.34 -9.80
C LEU A 111 -1.98 -12.06 -10.12
N PRO A 112 -1.18 -11.55 -11.07
CA PRO A 112 0.21 -11.96 -11.24
C PRO A 112 1.01 -11.72 -9.96
N ASP A 113 2.04 -12.52 -9.72
CA ASP A 113 2.84 -12.45 -8.49
C ASP A 113 3.39 -11.03 -8.24
N ALA A 114 3.93 -10.37 -9.28
CA ALA A 114 4.43 -9.00 -9.18
C ALA A 114 3.35 -7.98 -8.77
N GLU A 115 2.10 -8.19 -9.17
CA GLU A 115 0.99 -7.29 -8.83
C GLU A 115 0.44 -7.56 -7.43
N ARG A 116 0.54 -8.80 -6.91
CA ARG A 116 0.08 -9.12 -5.54
C ARG A 116 0.77 -8.24 -4.51
N PHE A 117 2.08 -8.06 -4.64
CA PHE A 117 2.87 -7.17 -3.80
C PHE A 117 2.34 -5.72 -3.80
N ILE A 118 2.10 -5.18 -4.98
CA ILE A 118 1.63 -3.80 -5.18
C ILE A 118 0.23 -3.63 -4.57
N VAL A 119 -0.66 -4.59 -4.81
CA VAL A 119 -2.01 -4.57 -4.26
C VAL A 119 -2.01 -4.76 -2.74
N VAL A 120 -1.09 -5.55 -2.17
CA VAL A 120 -0.88 -5.65 -0.72
C VAL A 120 -0.44 -4.31 -0.13
N TRP A 121 0.50 -3.61 -0.77
CA TRP A 121 0.93 -2.27 -0.33
C TRP A 121 -0.25 -1.29 -0.29
N TRP A 122 -1.02 -1.24 -1.37
CA TRP A 122 -2.19 -0.37 -1.46
C TRP A 122 -3.27 -0.73 -0.46
N TRP A 123 -3.51 -2.03 -0.26
CA TRP A 123 -4.47 -2.51 0.73
C TRP A 123 -4.06 -2.11 2.15
N LEU A 124 -2.80 -2.34 2.53
CA LEU A 124 -2.29 -1.95 3.85
C LEU A 124 -2.37 -0.44 4.08
N ASN A 125 -2.09 0.37 3.05
CA ASN A 125 -2.31 1.82 3.13
C ASN A 125 -3.76 2.17 3.39
N LEU A 126 -4.68 1.55 2.65
CA LEU A 126 -6.10 1.81 2.79
C LEU A 126 -6.64 1.36 4.16
N SER A 127 -6.37 0.12 4.58
CA SER A 127 -7.00 -0.49 5.75
C SER A 127 -6.28 -0.23 7.06
N PHE A 128 -4.97 0.04 7.02
CA PHE A 128 -4.15 0.14 8.22
C PHE A 128 -3.43 1.48 8.30
N PHE A 129 -2.53 1.84 7.39
CA PHE A 129 -1.71 3.03 7.61
C PHE A 129 -2.51 4.34 7.55
N LEU A 130 -3.19 4.63 6.44
CA LEU A 130 -3.98 5.86 6.34
C LEU A 130 -5.18 5.84 7.29
N THR A 131 -5.83 4.69 7.48
CA THR A 131 -7.02 4.62 8.36
C THR A 131 -6.63 4.61 9.85
N CYS A 132 -5.83 3.64 10.28
CA CYS A 132 -5.48 3.44 11.69
C CYS A 132 -4.51 4.51 12.16
N CYS A 133 -3.38 4.68 11.47
CA CYS A 133 -2.32 5.59 11.89
C CYS A 133 -2.75 7.04 11.64
N ASP A 134 -2.99 7.42 10.39
CA ASP A 134 -3.15 8.85 10.08
C ASP A 134 -4.54 9.37 10.46
N MET A 135 -5.63 8.73 10.04
CA MET A 135 -6.98 9.22 10.32
C MET A 135 -7.39 9.03 11.78
N LEU A 136 -7.37 7.79 12.29
CA LEU A 136 -7.90 7.50 13.64
C LEU A 136 -6.94 7.97 14.74
N SER A 137 -5.62 7.90 14.54
CA SER A 137 -4.65 8.28 15.58
C SER A 137 -4.17 9.71 15.43
N GLY A 138 -3.76 10.12 14.23
CA GLY A 138 -3.26 11.45 13.95
C GLY A 138 -4.36 12.52 13.90
N LEU A 139 -5.23 12.46 12.89
CA LEU A 139 -6.26 13.47 12.66
C LEU A 139 -7.31 13.51 13.78
N LEU A 140 -7.89 12.34 14.11
CA LEU A 140 -9.00 12.24 15.04
C LEU A 140 -8.57 12.06 16.50
N GLY A 141 -7.37 11.53 16.76
CA GLY A 141 -6.86 11.34 18.12
C GLY A 141 -7.65 10.33 18.96
N VAL A 142 -8.33 9.37 18.34
CA VAL A 142 -9.23 8.42 19.02
C VAL A 142 -8.63 7.03 19.23
N MET A 143 -7.51 6.71 18.58
CA MET A 143 -6.84 5.42 18.75
C MET A 143 -6.01 5.40 20.05
N PRO A 144 -6.28 4.49 21.00
CA PRO A 144 -5.52 4.42 22.25
C PRO A 144 -4.04 4.12 22.00
N ASN A 145 -3.15 4.65 22.84
CA ASN A 145 -1.69 4.58 22.73
C ASN A 145 -1.11 5.27 21.48
N LEU A 146 -1.64 5.00 20.28
CA LEU A 146 -1.12 5.55 19.04
C LEU A 146 -1.39 7.06 18.93
N ALA A 147 -2.56 7.54 19.35
CA ALA A 147 -2.81 8.98 19.42
C ALA A 147 -1.82 9.69 20.37
N GLU A 148 -1.48 9.06 21.51
CA GLU A 148 -0.47 9.60 22.42
C GLU A 148 0.92 9.66 21.76
N LEU A 149 1.30 8.66 20.96
CA LEU A 149 2.55 8.69 20.21
C LEU A 149 2.58 9.81 19.17
N TYR A 150 1.49 10.07 18.45
CA TYR A 150 1.41 11.20 17.51
C TYR A 150 1.63 12.55 18.21
N THR A 151 1.13 12.73 19.44
CA THR A 151 1.41 13.95 20.22
C THR A 151 2.88 14.11 20.63
N LEU A 152 3.65 13.02 20.65
CA LEU A 152 5.10 13.07 20.90
C LEU A 152 5.89 13.33 19.62
N LEU A 153 5.41 12.81 18.49
CA LEU A 153 6.04 12.97 17.19
C LEU A 153 5.98 14.43 16.73
N ASN A 154 4.81 15.05 16.84
CA ASN A 154 4.59 16.42 16.42
C ASN A 154 3.60 17.11 17.40
N ARG A 155 3.99 18.26 17.94
CA ARG A 155 3.22 19.02 18.94
C ARG A 155 1.91 19.59 18.40
N ASP A 156 1.76 19.74 17.10
CA ASP A 156 0.54 20.25 16.48
C ASP A 156 -0.67 19.34 16.73
N HIS A 157 -0.44 18.07 17.08
CA HIS A 157 -1.49 17.16 17.53
C HIS A 157 -2.12 17.56 18.88
N LEU A 158 -1.47 18.42 19.66
CA LEU A 158 -2.04 19.00 20.88
C LEU A 158 -3.02 20.15 20.57
N LEU A 159 -2.94 20.73 19.36
CA LEU A 159 -3.83 21.81 18.96
C LEU A 159 -5.18 21.25 18.49
N PRO A 160 -6.29 21.96 18.76
CA PRO A 160 -7.59 21.62 18.20
C PRO A 160 -7.52 21.48 16.68
N ARG A 161 -8.32 20.59 16.10
CA ARG A 161 -8.47 20.48 14.64
C ARG A 161 -8.89 21.82 14.06
N TRP A 162 -8.30 22.19 12.93
CA TRP A 162 -8.51 23.45 12.21
C TRP A 162 -7.99 24.69 12.95
N HIS A 163 -7.06 24.51 13.89
CA HIS A 163 -6.35 25.62 14.51
C HIS A 163 -5.46 26.32 13.47
N PRO A 164 -5.34 27.67 13.49
CA PRO A 164 -4.50 28.41 12.53
C PRO A 164 -3.05 27.90 12.46
N ASP A 165 -2.46 27.59 13.61
CA ASP A 165 -1.08 27.08 13.68
C ASP A 165 -0.94 25.62 13.23
N ARG A 166 -2.06 24.89 13.07
CA ARG A 166 -2.12 23.50 12.61
C ARG A 166 -2.40 23.39 11.09
N VAL A 167 -2.51 24.52 10.38
CA VAL A 167 -2.97 24.57 8.99
C VAL A 167 -2.20 23.63 8.05
N LEU A 168 -0.88 23.49 8.22
CA LEU A 168 -0.06 22.58 7.42
C LEU A 168 -0.48 21.12 7.65
N MET A 169 -0.55 20.70 8.91
CA MET A 169 -0.91 19.33 9.28
C MET A 169 -2.33 18.97 8.85
N ASP A 170 -3.30 19.87 9.03
CA ASP A 170 -4.67 19.64 8.58
C ASP A 170 -4.81 19.59 7.06
N THR A 171 -3.97 20.34 6.33
CA THR A 171 -3.91 20.25 4.87
C THR A 171 -3.39 18.89 4.43
N ILE A 172 -2.38 18.34 5.12
CA ILE A 172 -1.85 17.00 4.85
C ILE A 172 -2.94 15.94 5.11
N TYR A 173 -3.68 16.05 6.22
CA TYR A 173 -4.78 15.12 6.50
C TYR A 173 -5.92 15.22 5.47
N ALA A 174 -6.29 16.43 5.05
CA ALA A 174 -7.28 16.61 3.99
C ALA A 174 -6.83 15.96 2.67
N TYR A 175 -5.54 16.08 2.37
CA TYR A 175 -4.92 15.47 1.21
C TYR A 175 -4.92 13.93 1.28
N GLU A 176 -4.63 13.35 2.45
CA GLU A 176 -4.69 11.90 2.67
C GLU A 176 -6.11 11.36 2.55
N ILE A 177 -7.12 12.07 3.07
CA ILE A 177 -8.54 11.75 2.88
C ILE A 177 -8.89 11.71 1.39
N CYS A 178 -8.38 12.65 0.60
CA CYS A 178 -8.60 12.65 -0.85
C CYS A 178 -7.89 11.49 -1.55
N THR A 179 -6.83 10.93 -0.96
CA THR A 179 -6.05 9.82 -1.51
C THR A 179 -6.73 8.46 -1.33
N PHE A 180 -7.56 8.29 -0.30
CA PHE A 180 -8.36 7.07 -0.03
C PHE A 180 -9.10 6.52 -1.25
N PRO A 181 -10.00 7.28 -1.91
CA PRO A 181 -10.76 6.77 -3.05
C PRO A 181 -9.86 6.40 -4.23
N LEU A 182 -8.72 7.09 -4.39
CA LEU A 182 -7.78 6.84 -5.49
C LEU A 182 -7.02 5.53 -5.29
N ILE A 183 -6.62 5.22 -4.05
CA ILE A 183 -6.05 3.92 -3.69
C ILE A 183 -7.07 2.81 -3.93
N GLY A 184 -8.30 2.97 -3.45
CA GLY A 184 -9.38 1.99 -3.65
C GLY A 184 -9.65 1.73 -5.14
N TYR A 185 -9.68 2.78 -5.95
CA TYR A 185 -9.83 2.67 -7.40
C TYR A 185 -8.63 1.98 -8.06
N THR A 186 -7.40 2.28 -7.63
CA THR A 186 -6.18 1.63 -8.14
C THR A 186 -6.20 0.12 -7.88
N ILE A 187 -6.61 -0.31 -6.68
CA ILE A 187 -6.79 -1.73 -6.34
C ILE A 187 -7.81 -2.39 -7.27
N LEU A 188 -8.94 -1.72 -7.52
CA LEU A 188 -9.98 -2.23 -8.43
C LEU A 188 -9.45 -2.44 -9.86
N LEU A 189 -8.62 -1.52 -10.37
CA LEU A 189 -8.01 -1.64 -11.70
C LEU A 189 -7.07 -2.85 -11.80
N HIS A 190 -6.30 -3.15 -10.74
CA HIS A 190 -5.47 -4.36 -10.69
C HIS A 190 -6.31 -5.64 -10.81
N PHE A 191 -7.39 -5.76 -10.04
CA PHE A 191 -8.27 -6.93 -10.13
C PHE A 191 -9.01 -7.05 -11.46
N ARG A 192 -9.18 -5.95 -12.18
CA ARG A 192 -9.76 -5.92 -13.53
C ARG A 192 -8.73 -6.20 -14.63
N GLY A 193 -7.44 -6.17 -14.33
CA GLY A 193 -6.37 -6.21 -15.34
C GLY A 193 -6.42 -5.01 -16.29
N ASP A 194 -6.94 -3.86 -15.83
CA ASP A 194 -7.09 -2.67 -16.65
C ASP A 194 -5.74 -2.00 -16.86
N ARG A 195 -5.45 -1.57 -18.09
CA ARG A 195 -4.19 -0.89 -18.47
C ARG A 195 -4.01 0.44 -17.74
N LEU A 196 -5.11 1.10 -17.38
CA LEU A 196 -5.07 2.35 -16.62
C LEU A 196 -4.40 2.18 -15.25
N ARG A 197 -4.29 0.94 -14.72
CA ARG A 197 -3.64 0.69 -13.42
C ARG A 197 -2.24 1.28 -13.34
N TYR A 198 -1.46 1.27 -14.42
CA TYR A 198 -0.10 1.83 -14.37
C TYR A 198 -0.08 3.34 -14.18
N LEU A 199 -0.95 4.06 -14.91
CA LEU A 199 -1.07 5.51 -14.76
C LEU A 199 -1.51 5.88 -13.34
N TRP A 200 -2.50 5.17 -12.82
CA TRP A 200 -2.99 5.36 -11.46
C TRP A 200 -1.95 5.02 -10.40
N ASN A 201 -1.17 3.96 -10.58
CA ASN A 201 -0.05 3.64 -9.70
C ASN A 201 0.95 4.81 -9.63
N VAL A 202 1.37 5.37 -10.76
CA VAL A 202 2.30 6.51 -10.78
C VAL A 202 1.69 7.73 -10.10
N GLY A 203 0.41 8.02 -10.38
CA GLY A 203 -0.30 9.13 -9.76
C GLY A 203 -0.36 9.01 -8.23
N VAL A 204 -0.83 7.87 -7.72
CA VAL A 204 -0.94 7.61 -6.27
C VAL A 204 0.44 7.55 -5.60
N CYS A 205 1.46 6.99 -6.25
CA CYS A 205 2.84 7.03 -5.76
C CYS A 205 3.36 8.47 -5.62
N GLY A 206 3.10 9.31 -6.63
CA GLY A 206 3.42 10.73 -6.58
C GLY A 206 2.73 11.41 -5.41
N LEU A 207 1.47 11.02 -5.13
CA LEU A 207 0.75 11.57 -3.99
C LEU A 207 1.38 11.17 -2.65
N GLN A 208 1.71 9.88 -2.46
CA GLN A 208 2.36 9.40 -1.24
C GLN A 208 3.71 10.06 -0.99
N VAL A 209 4.54 10.22 -2.03
CA VAL A 209 5.82 10.92 -1.91
C VAL A 209 5.61 12.39 -1.56
N GLY A 210 4.65 13.06 -2.21
CA GLY A 210 4.31 14.45 -1.92
C GLY A 210 3.87 14.65 -0.47
N GLY A 211 2.99 13.77 0.03
CA GLY A 211 2.54 13.77 1.43
C GLY A 211 3.69 13.54 2.41
N ALA A 212 4.51 12.50 2.18
CA ALA A 212 5.67 12.22 3.03
C ALA A 212 6.67 13.40 3.04
N VAL A 213 6.94 14.02 1.89
CA VAL A 213 7.81 15.19 1.82
C VAL A 213 7.21 16.37 2.60
N ALA A 214 5.93 16.67 2.36
CA ALA A 214 5.24 17.78 3.04
C ALA A 214 5.18 17.59 4.56
N TYR A 215 5.07 16.36 5.04
CA TYR A 215 5.01 16.03 6.46
C TYR A 215 6.39 16.05 7.13
N TYR A 216 7.40 15.39 6.55
CA TYR A 216 8.65 15.14 7.26
C TYR A 216 9.76 16.15 6.97
N VAL A 217 9.78 16.78 5.79
CA VAL A 217 10.89 17.66 5.39
C VAL A 217 10.93 18.96 6.17
N PRO A 218 9.81 19.66 6.45
CA PRO A 218 9.83 20.87 7.29
C PRO A 218 10.47 20.60 8.65
N ASP A 219 10.03 19.56 9.37
CA ASP A 219 10.58 19.17 10.68
C ASP A 219 12.08 18.85 10.61
N MET A 220 12.54 18.18 9.53
CA MET A 220 13.96 17.89 9.33
C MET A 220 14.79 19.16 9.11
N ILE A 221 14.28 20.10 8.31
CA ILE A 221 14.98 21.36 7.99
C ILE A 221 15.05 22.27 9.22
N LEU A 222 13.95 22.38 9.96
CA LEU A 222 13.87 23.21 11.17
C LEU A 222 14.60 22.57 12.37
N GLY A 223 14.95 21.28 12.27
CA GLY A 223 15.58 20.54 13.36
C GLY A 223 14.63 20.29 14.53
N GLU A 224 13.32 20.44 14.29
CA GLU A 224 12.29 20.22 15.29
C GLU A 224 12.14 18.72 15.54
N HIS A 225 11.92 18.36 16.80
CA HIS A 225 11.59 17.00 17.23
C HIS A 225 12.62 15.92 16.85
N THR A 226 13.84 15.98 17.40
CA THR A 226 14.92 14.99 17.17
C THR A 226 15.01 13.91 18.26
N SER A 227 13.98 13.08 18.42
CA SER A 227 13.99 11.93 19.35
C SER A 227 14.27 10.60 18.65
N VAL A 228 14.54 9.53 19.43
CA VAL A 228 14.61 8.16 18.91
C VAL A 228 13.33 7.77 18.16
N ILE A 229 12.17 8.19 18.67
CA ILE A 229 10.86 7.83 18.09
C ILE A 229 10.63 8.57 16.79
N THR A 230 10.96 9.86 16.72
CA THR A 230 10.80 10.62 15.47
C THR A 230 11.78 10.14 14.40
N ASN A 231 12.98 9.68 14.77
CA ASN A 231 13.89 9.02 13.82
C ASN A 231 13.33 7.68 13.34
N LEU A 232 12.75 6.88 14.24
CA LEU A 232 12.10 5.62 13.88
C LEU A 232 10.90 5.84 12.94
N ASP A 233 10.10 6.86 13.23
CA ASP A 233 8.98 7.30 12.38
C ASP A 233 9.46 7.74 11.00
N ARG A 234 10.53 8.54 10.92
CA ARG A 234 11.19 8.90 9.65
C ARG A 234 11.71 7.67 8.88
N CYS A 235 12.23 6.66 9.57
CA CYS A 235 12.62 5.39 8.94
C CYS A 235 11.41 4.61 8.40
N ILE A 236 10.28 4.64 9.10
CA ILE A 236 9.02 4.06 8.63
C ILE A 236 8.53 4.84 7.41
N ALA A 237 8.51 6.17 7.46
CA ALA A 237 8.12 7.05 6.36
C ALA A 237 8.99 6.85 5.11
N PHE A 238 10.27 6.54 5.27
CA PHE A 238 11.14 6.20 4.15
C PHE A 238 10.60 5.00 3.34
N ALA A 239 9.89 4.07 3.97
CA ALA A 239 9.24 2.97 3.26
C ALA A 239 8.22 3.48 2.24
N TRP A 240 7.46 4.55 2.53
CA TRP A 240 6.52 5.14 1.56
C TRP A 240 7.23 5.67 0.33
N VAL A 241 8.36 6.34 0.52
CA VAL A 241 9.17 6.85 -0.59
C VAL A 241 9.74 5.70 -1.40
N LEU A 242 10.38 4.73 -0.74
CA LEU A 242 11.00 3.59 -1.39
C LEU A 242 9.98 2.76 -2.20
N MET A 243 8.85 2.45 -1.58
CA MET A 243 7.77 1.69 -2.21
C MET A 243 7.17 2.42 -3.40
N SER A 244 6.93 3.72 -3.27
CA SER A 244 6.44 4.56 -4.35
C SER A 244 7.39 4.58 -5.55
N VAL A 245 8.71 4.63 -5.31
CA VAL A 245 9.72 4.54 -6.37
C VAL A 245 9.69 3.17 -7.05
N VAL A 246 9.63 2.08 -6.29
CA VAL A 246 9.58 0.71 -6.85
C VAL A 246 8.33 0.52 -7.70
N ILE A 247 7.16 0.89 -7.20
CA ILE A 247 5.88 0.76 -7.91
C ILE A 247 5.86 1.66 -9.14
N SER A 248 6.34 2.91 -9.05
CA SER A 248 6.40 3.81 -10.21
C SER A 248 7.30 3.28 -11.31
N ARG A 249 8.47 2.73 -10.97
CA ARG A 249 9.38 2.11 -11.96
C ARG A 249 8.73 0.90 -12.63
N TRP A 250 8.05 0.05 -11.87
CA TRP A 250 7.29 -1.06 -12.42
C TRP A 250 6.18 -0.57 -13.37
N ALA A 251 5.45 0.46 -12.97
CA ALA A 251 4.32 0.97 -13.74
C ALA A 251 4.74 1.64 -15.05
N VAL A 252 5.82 2.42 -15.04
CA VAL A 252 6.39 3.02 -16.25
C VAL A 252 6.83 1.93 -17.23
N LYS A 253 7.50 0.88 -16.74
CA LYS A 253 7.91 -0.25 -17.56
C LYS A 253 6.70 -0.95 -18.20
N GLY A 254 5.66 -1.26 -17.41
CA GLY A 254 4.45 -1.91 -17.91
C GLY A 254 3.72 -1.08 -18.98
N THR A 255 3.69 0.24 -18.82
CA THR A 255 3.11 1.17 -19.82
C THR A 255 3.83 1.09 -21.16
N VAL A 256 5.17 1.06 -21.15
CA VAL A 256 5.99 0.97 -22.38
C VAL A 256 5.79 -0.37 -23.07
N GLU A 257 5.78 -1.47 -22.31
CA GLU A 257 5.61 -2.83 -22.85
C GLU A 257 4.23 -3.02 -23.50
N GLU A 258 3.15 -2.55 -22.85
CA GLU A 258 1.81 -2.62 -23.42
C GLU A 258 1.63 -1.71 -24.64
N GLY A 259 2.20 -0.50 -24.61
CA GLY A 259 2.18 0.40 -25.77
C GLY A 259 2.91 -0.18 -26.98
N ALA A 260 4.05 -0.85 -26.77
CA ALA A 260 4.78 -1.55 -27.83
C ALA A 260 3.98 -2.72 -28.41
N ALA A 261 3.28 -3.49 -27.57
CA ALA A 261 2.43 -4.59 -28.00
C ALA A 261 1.26 -4.10 -28.88
N ASP A 262 0.60 -3.02 -28.49
CA ASP A 262 -0.48 -2.40 -29.26
C ASP A 262 -0.02 -1.91 -30.63
N MET A 263 1.12 -1.23 -30.70
CA MET A 263 1.68 -0.78 -31.98
C MET A 263 1.95 -1.97 -32.91
N LYS A 264 2.57 -3.03 -32.41
CA LYS A 264 2.84 -4.25 -33.17
C LYS A 264 1.55 -4.90 -33.68
N GLN A 265 0.50 -4.94 -32.86
CA GLN A 265 -0.80 -5.47 -33.28
C GLN A 265 -1.43 -4.63 -34.40
N ARG A 266 -1.39 -3.30 -34.29
CA ARG A 266 -1.92 -2.38 -35.32
C ARG A 266 -1.17 -2.50 -36.64
N ASP A 267 0.15 -2.63 -36.60
CA ASP A 267 0.96 -2.81 -37.81
C ASP A 267 0.72 -4.17 -38.48
N GLY A 268 0.49 -5.22 -37.68
CA GLY A 268 0.08 -6.53 -38.18
C GLY A 268 -1.27 -6.48 -38.92
N MET A 269 -2.25 -5.76 -38.38
CA MET A 269 -3.54 -5.56 -39.04
C MET A 269 -3.42 -4.78 -40.35
N LYS A 270 -2.60 -3.73 -40.40
CA LYS A 270 -2.37 -2.95 -41.64
C LYS A 270 -1.73 -3.77 -42.76
N LYS A 271 -0.85 -4.72 -42.44
CA LYS A 271 -0.21 -5.59 -43.44
C LYS A 271 -1.15 -6.68 -43.98
N ALA A 272 -2.24 -6.96 -43.27
CA ALA A 272 -3.22 -7.97 -43.66
C ALA A 272 -4.36 -7.41 -44.55
N MET A 273 -4.43 -6.08 -44.71
CA MET A 273 -5.38 -5.38 -45.59
C MET A 273 -4.72 -5.09 -46.93
#